data_AF-A0A538EAB3-F1
#
_entry.id   AF-A0A538EAB3-F1
#
_cell.length_a   1.000
_cell.length_b   1.000
_cell.length_c   1.000
_cell.angle_alpha   90.00
_cell.angle_beta   90.00
_cell.angle_gamma   90.00
#
_symmetry.space_group_name_H-M   'P 1'
#
loop_
_entity.id
_entity.type
_entity.pdbx_description
1 polymer ?
#
loop_
_entity_poly.entity_id
_entity_poly.type
_entity_poly.pdbx_seq_one_letter_code
_entity_poly.pdbx_strand_id
1 'polypeptide(L)'
;VSNTYTQLQQVRGFYDFTQKLDIDRYKINGKLQDYVVGVRELDYHNLTAQQSNWQNQHTVFTHGYGFVAAPANQTVCGGQPYFVSGFLDKQTNQLSCQSENDQIPVRQPRIYYGENMDAGEYAIVGKAKSSKRDSEYDRPTGSADQYVTYDGSGGIAVGSYWRRVLYAYKYRETNFLISSVFNANSKIMYVRDPRDRVQKVAPFLTMDGDPYPAVVNGHILWILDGYTTATTYPYADQVDLQSATSDTLTGEGFITAQAQENINYLRNSVKATVDAYTGEVKLYEFGQPDPVLRAWNKAFGGKLITPGSAIPADLAAHFRYPEDQFKVQRELLTRFHVTDPQQFYSGQDFWQVPDDPSPNSNAKQAPYYLLAKFPKQPQTTFQLTAAMTPRNRQNLVSLITGSYVNGKPRLEILKLPDETQVFGPGQANQRMTNDTAARTQITLTVGSADVKYGNLLSLPVGGGMLYVEPLYVQSKGQNLYVLMKFVLLDFGQFIGFADTLPDALRQLLTAAGGTPTTPTAPPPPSTTPTPPTNSATAAALEKVNKALADLRAAQQAGDFVKYGQALQELQDAISAYQQAQQTVATPAPSPSGSPSGSPSPAPSASG
;
A
#
# COMPACT_ATOMS: atom_id res chain seq x y z
N VAL A 1 7.50 6.04 -9.61
CA VAL A 1 8.12 6.03 -8.27
C VAL A 1 9.16 4.92 -8.11
N SER A 2 9.01 3.76 -8.79
CA SER A 2 10.01 2.68 -8.78
C SER A 2 11.45 3.15 -9.06
N ASN A 3 11.69 3.91 -10.14
CA ASN A 3 13.03 4.46 -10.44
C ASN A 3 13.65 5.24 -9.27
N THR A 4 12.83 5.87 -8.42
CA THR A 4 13.28 6.57 -7.21
C THR A 4 13.73 5.60 -6.13
N TYR A 5 13.00 4.49 -5.95
CA TYR A 5 13.42 3.40 -5.09
C TYR A 5 14.73 2.81 -5.60
N THR A 6 14.84 2.49 -6.90
CA THR A 6 16.08 2.02 -7.51
C THR A 6 17.23 2.98 -7.22
N GLN A 7 17.14 4.25 -7.58
CA GLN A 7 18.26 5.18 -7.43
C GLN A 7 18.66 5.42 -5.96
N LEU A 8 17.69 5.52 -5.04
CA LEU A 8 17.97 5.82 -3.63
C LEU A 8 18.32 4.58 -2.81
N GLN A 9 17.88 3.39 -3.23
CA GLN A 9 17.99 2.16 -2.44
C GLN A 9 18.83 1.07 -3.09
N GLN A 10 19.18 1.11 -4.38
CA GLN A 10 19.93 0.02 -5.04
C GLN A 10 21.31 -0.21 -4.41
N VAL A 11 22.10 0.84 -4.15
CA VAL A 11 23.51 0.82 -3.69
C VAL A 11 24.49 0.05 -4.62
N ARG A 12 24.02 -0.85 -5.47
CA ARG A 12 24.74 -1.57 -6.52
C ARG A 12 23.89 -1.60 -7.79
N GLY A 13 24.52 -1.46 -8.95
CA GLY A 13 23.80 -1.31 -10.23
C GLY A 13 22.98 -2.52 -10.65
N PHE A 14 23.28 -3.72 -10.14
CA PHE A 14 22.53 -4.95 -10.44
C PHE A 14 21.31 -5.16 -9.55
N TYR A 15 21.05 -4.26 -8.60
CA TYR A 15 19.83 -4.28 -7.81
C TYR A 15 18.79 -3.33 -8.41
N ASP A 16 17.56 -3.82 -8.53
CA ASP A 16 16.45 -3.04 -9.07
C ASP A 16 15.14 -3.34 -8.32
N PHE A 17 14.10 -2.57 -8.63
CA PHE A 17 12.74 -2.78 -8.19
C PHE A 17 11.85 -2.97 -9.42
N THR A 18 10.76 -3.71 -9.27
CA THR A 18 9.74 -3.84 -10.31
C THR A 18 9.16 -2.49 -10.73
N GLN A 19 8.70 -2.36 -11.97
CA GLN A 19 8.23 -1.07 -12.50
C GLN A 19 7.02 -0.53 -11.73
N LYS A 20 6.12 -1.42 -11.29
CA LYS A 20 5.06 -1.14 -10.33
C LYS A 20 5.52 -1.50 -8.92
N LEU A 21 5.37 -0.56 -8.00
CA LEU A 21 5.49 -0.83 -6.57
C LEU A 21 4.09 -1.09 -5.98
N ASP A 22 4.02 -1.88 -4.93
CA ASP A 22 2.77 -2.23 -4.26
C ASP A 22 2.40 -1.23 -3.17
N ILE A 23 1.12 -1.25 -2.80
CA ILE A 23 0.63 -0.61 -1.58
C ILE A 23 0.24 -1.69 -0.58
N ASP A 24 0.70 -1.54 0.65
CA ASP A 24 0.26 -2.37 1.76
C ASP A 24 0.17 -1.55 3.05
N ARG A 25 -0.49 -2.08 4.07
CA ARG A 25 -0.75 -1.41 5.34
C ARG A 25 0.01 -2.07 6.49
N TYR A 26 0.75 -1.26 7.22
CA TYR A 26 1.50 -1.67 8.40
C TYR A 26 1.07 -0.85 9.61
N LYS A 27 1.10 -1.49 10.78
CA LYS A 27 0.85 -0.82 12.06
C LYS A 27 2.18 -0.51 12.73
N ILE A 28 2.69 0.70 12.54
CA ILE A 28 3.94 1.17 13.14
C ILE A 28 3.60 2.16 14.25
N ASN A 29 4.21 1.99 15.44
CA ASN A 29 3.95 2.82 16.63
C ASN A 29 2.46 2.94 16.98
N GLY A 30 1.70 1.86 16.80
CA GLY A 30 0.27 1.82 17.09
C GLY A 30 -0.63 2.44 16.01
N LYS A 31 -0.07 3.10 15.00
CA LYS A 31 -0.81 3.75 13.91
C LYS A 31 -0.83 2.87 12.67
N LEU A 32 -2.02 2.52 12.21
CA LEU A 32 -2.21 1.86 10.92
C LEU A 32 -2.13 2.92 9.81
N GLN A 33 -1.27 2.70 8.83
CA GLN A 33 -1.17 3.54 7.64
C GLN A 33 -0.73 2.72 6.43
N ASP A 34 -0.94 3.25 5.23
CA ASP A 34 -0.51 2.67 3.98
C ASP A 34 0.93 3.09 3.62
N TYR A 35 1.63 2.17 3.00
CA TYR A 35 3.01 2.27 2.58
C TYR A 35 3.11 1.83 1.13
N VAL A 36 3.88 2.57 0.35
CA VAL A 36 4.45 2.05 -0.88
C VAL A 36 5.53 1.06 -0.48
N VAL A 37 5.46 -0.16 -1.00
CA VAL A 37 6.38 -1.25 -0.68
C VAL A 37 6.97 -1.86 -1.94
N GLY A 38 8.21 -2.34 -1.83
CA GLY A 38 8.90 -3.02 -2.90
C GLY A 38 10.04 -3.87 -2.37
N VAL A 39 10.51 -4.77 -3.21
CA VAL A 39 11.61 -5.68 -2.90
C VAL A 39 12.81 -5.30 -3.75
N ARG A 40 13.98 -5.21 -3.14
CA ARG A 40 15.24 -4.94 -3.86
C ARG A 40 15.71 -6.24 -4.49
N GLU A 41 15.36 -6.46 -5.74
CA GLU A 41 15.62 -7.67 -6.48
C GLU A 41 16.94 -7.60 -7.25
N LEU A 42 17.47 -8.77 -7.64
CA LEU A 42 18.56 -8.86 -8.58
C LEU A 42 18.00 -8.78 -10.01
N ASP A 43 18.54 -7.89 -10.81
CA ASP A 43 18.26 -7.83 -12.25
C ASP A 43 19.53 -8.19 -13.03
N TYR A 44 19.47 -9.30 -13.78
CA TYR A 44 20.58 -9.81 -14.56
C TYR A 44 20.94 -8.94 -15.77
N HIS A 45 20.00 -8.15 -16.31
CA HIS A 45 20.25 -7.22 -17.41
C HIS A 45 21.16 -6.05 -16.99
N ASN A 46 21.20 -5.77 -15.69
CA ASN A 46 22.02 -4.71 -15.12
C ASN A 46 23.44 -5.18 -14.73
N LEU A 47 23.79 -6.45 -14.95
CA LEU A 47 25.16 -6.92 -14.78
C LEU A 47 26.08 -6.33 -15.85
N THR A 48 27.26 -5.86 -15.45
CA THR A 48 28.29 -5.44 -16.40
C THR A 48 28.82 -6.62 -17.22
N ALA A 49 29.47 -6.35 -18.36
CA ALA A 49 30.07 -7.40 -19.19
C ALA A 49 30.99 -8.34 -18.39
N GLN A 50 31.76 -7.80 -17.44
CA GLN A 50 32.65 -8.57 -16.55
C GLN A 50 31.87 -9.43 -15.54
N GLN A 51 30.69 -8.96 -15.11
CA GLN A 51 29.82 -9.66 -14.17
C GLN A 51 28.91 -10.69 -14.85
N SER A 52 28.60 -10.52 -16.13
CA SER A 52 27.68 -11.37 -16.91
C SER A 52 28.25 -12.73 -17.35
N ASN A 53 29.47 -13.09 -16.94
CA ASN A 53 29.96 -14.43 -17.23
C ASN A 53 29.15 -15.49 -16.47
N TRP A 54 29.05 -16.69 -17.06
CA TRP A 54 28.22 -17.78 -16.54
C TRP A 54 28.42 -18.05 -15.05
N GLN A 55 29.67 -18.11 -14.59
CA GLN A 55 29.95 -18.40 -13.19
C GLN A 55 29.43 -17.29 -12.27
N ASN A 56 29.69 -16.03 -12.58
CA ASN A 56 29.19 -14.92 -11.78
C ASN A 56 27.66 -14.85 -11.78
N GLN A 57 27.03 -14.94 -12.95
CA GLN A 57 25.57 -14.87 -13.09
C GLN A 57 24.87 -15.98 -12.30
N HIS A 58 25.41 -17.20 -12.29
CA HIS A 58 24.72 -18.33 -11.68
C HIS A 58 25.23 -18.72 -10.30
N THR A 59 26.37 -18.20 -9.81
CA THR A 59 26.94 -18.64 -8.53
C THR A 59 27.35 -17.53 -7.58
N VAL A 60 27.44 -16.28 -8.08
CA VAL A 60 27.81 -15.11 -7.27
C VAL A 60 26.59 -14.19 -7.11
N PHE A 61 25.99 -13.78 -8.22
CA PHE A 61 24.78 -12.95 -8.22
C PHE A 61 23.56 -13.86 -8.23
N THR A 62 23.16 -14.31 -7.04
CA THR A 62 22.11 -15.33 -6.90
C THR A 62 20.81 -14.80 -6.31
N HIS A 63 20.80 -13.63 -5.66
CA HIS A 63 19.63 -13.12 -4.96
C HIS A 63 19.63 -11.59 -4.83
N GLY A 64 18.43 -11.04 -4.65
CA GLY A 64 18.21 -9.67 -4.17
C GLY A 64 18.30 -9.57 -2.64
N TYR A 65 18.15 -8.37 -2.08
CA TYR A 65 18.24 -8.16 -0.63
C TYR A 65 17.34 -7.03 -0.11
N GLY A 66 16.34 -7.35 0.70
CA GLY A 66 15.60 -6.41 1.55
C GLY A 66 14.20 -6.05 1.06
N PHE A 67 13.36 -5.67 2.03
CA PHE A 67 12.01 -5.15 1.82
C PHE A 67 12.00 -3.65 2.14
N VAL A 68 11.74 -2.82 1.14
CA VAL A 68 11.78 -1.36 1.25
C VAL A 68 10.37 -0.82 1.30
N ALA A 69 10.10 0.05 2.27
CA ALA A 69 8.81 0.70 2.44
C ALA A 69 8.96 2.20 2.71
N ALA A 70 7.99 2.99 2.22
CA ALA A 70 7.83 4.40 2.56
C ALA A 70 6.34 4.74 2.72
N PRO A 71 5.94 5.58 3.70
CA PRO A 71 4.54 5.99 3.83
C PRO A 71 4.02 6.63 2.55
N ALA A 72 2.81 6.25 2.11
CA ALA A 72 2.27 6.68 0.83
C ALA A 72 1.97 8.19 0.74
N ASN A 73 1.89 8.88 1.88
CA ASN A 73 1.52 10.29 1.99
C ASN A 73 2.66 11.20 2.48
N GLN A 74 3.90 10.69 2.60
CA GLN A 74 5.01 11.45 3.17
C GLN A 74 6.19 11.54 2.20
N THR A 75 6.60 12.77 1.91
CA THR A 75 7.81 13.08 1.16
C THR A 75 8.77 13.92 1.98
N VAL A 76 10.06 13.77 1.71
CA VAL A 76 11.16 14.46 2.38
C VAL A 76 12.17 14.96 1.36
N CYS A 77 13.11 15.80 1.79
CA CYS A 77 14.32 16.14 1.03
C CYS A 77 14.05 16.54 -0.43
N GLY A 78 13.05 17.40 -0.63
CA GLY A 78 12.69 17.93 -1.94
C GLY A 78 11.87 16.99 -2.82
N GLY A 79 11.15 16.01 -2.25
CA GLY A 79 10.21 15.16 -2.98
C GLY A 79 10.55 13.66 -3.00
N GLN A 80 11.54 13.24 -2.21
CA GLN A 80 11.92 11.85 -2.04
C GLN A 80 10.95 11.11 -1.11
N PRO A 81 10.75 9.80 -1.30
CA PRO A 81 10.05 8.96 -0.32
C PRO A 81 10.78 8.96 1.03
N TYR A 82 10.03 8.98 2.14
CA TYR A 82 10.60 8.77 3.46
C TYR A 82 10.72 7.27 3.76
N PHE A 83 11.90 6.69 3.54
CA PHE A 83 12.10 5.24 3.74
C PHE A 83 12.10 4.86 5.23
N VAL A 84 11.38 3.78 5.55
CA VAL A 84 11.25 3.26 6.92
C VAL A 84 11.80 1.83 7.11
N SER A 85 12.16 1.15 6.03
CA SER A 85 12.67 -0.22 6.04
C SER A 85 13.63 -0.50 4.88
N GLY A 86 14.33 -1.64 4.95
CA GLY A 86 15.14 -2.15 3.85
C GLY A 86 16.58 -1.61 3.81
N PHE A 87 17.05 -1.10 4.94
CA PHE A 87 18.39 -0.57 5.13
C PHE A 87 19.46 -1.69 5.05
N LEU A 88 20.53 -1.43 4.30
CA LEU A 88 21.61 -2.40 4.05
C LEU A 88 22.65 -2.46 5.17
N ASP A 89 22.74 -1.46 6.02
CA ASP A 89 23.65 -1.45 7.17
C ASP A 89 22.98 -0.71 8.35
N LYS A 90 23.29 -1.10 9.58
CA LYS A 90 22.89 -0.37 10.79
C LYS A 90 23.56 1.01 10.90
N GLN A 91 24.64 1.26 10.14
CA GLN A 91 25.47 2.46 10.26
C GLN A 91 25.12 3.64 9.34
N THR A 92 24.11 3.55 8.47
CA THR A 92 23.75 4.70 7.60
C THR A 92 22.73 5.64 8.26
N ASN A 93 22.96 6.01 9.51
CA ASN A 93 22.21 7.03 10.24
C ASN A 93 22.82 8.43 10.06
N GLN A 94 22.92 8.91 8.82
CA GLN A 94 23.36 10.28 8.54
C GLN A 94 22.54 11.05 7.50
N LEU A 95 21.42 10.49 7.03
CA LEU A 95 20.52 11.21 6.11
C LEU A 95 19.23 11.56 6.85
N SER A 96 18.89 12.85 6.89
CA SER A 96 17.65 13.40 7.47
C SER A 96 16.36 12.99 6.73
N CYS A 97 16.46 12.05 5.79
CA CYS A 97 15.44 11.69 4.80
C CYS A 97 14.91 10.25 4.96
N GLN A 98 15.20 9.59 6.09
CA GLN A 98 14.75 8.22 6.38
C GLN A 98 14.56 8.01 7.89
N SER A 99 13.99 6.89 8.30
CA SER A 99 13.88 6.54 9.72
C SER A 99 15.23 6.14 10.31
N GLU A 100 15.43 6.44 11.60
CA GLU A 100 16.66 6.09 12.33
C GLU A 100 16.83 4.58 12.54
N ASN A 101 15.73 3.84 12.52
CA ASN A 101 15.70 2.40 12.71
C ASN A 101 14.75 1.76 11.70
N ASP A 102 15.00 0.51 11.34
CA ASP A 102 14.08 -0.28 10.53
C ASP A 102 12.76 -0.50 11.30
N GLN A 103 11.66 0.00 10.74
CA GLN A 103 10.33 -0.07 11.34
C GLN A 103 9.54 -1.30 10.89
N ILE A 104 10.00 -2.03 9.87
CA ILE A 104 9.41 -3.28 9.37
C ILE A 104 10.52 -4.35 9.33
N PRO A 105 10.89 -4.91 10.48
CA PRO A 105 12.07 -5.75 10.58
C PRO A 105 11.91 -7.07 9.81
N VAL A 106 12.86 -7.33 8.92
CA VAL A 106 12.95 -8.59 8.17
C VAL A 106 14.10 -9.44 8.71
N ARG A 107 13.79 -10.63 9.22
CA ARG A 107 14.80 -11.57 9.74
C ARG A 107 15.56 -12.28 8.62
N GLN A 108 14.87 -12.61 7.53
CA GLN A 108 15.48 -13.17 6.33
C GLN A 108 15.20 -12.24 5.13
N PRO A 109 16.11 -11.31 4.80
CA PRO A 109 15.89 -10.32 3.76
C PRO A 109 16.28 -10.78 2.35
N ARG A 110 16.87 -11.96 2.18
CA ARG A 110 17.39 -12.44 0.89
C ARG A 110 16.27 -12.92 -0.03
N ILE A 111 16.31 -12.49 -1.29
CA ILE A 111 15.28 -12.75 -2.29
C ILE A 111 15.86 -13.60 -3.42
N TYR A 112 15.71 -14.92 -3.28
CA TYR A 112 16.05 -15.88 -4.33
C TYR A 112 14.90 -16.07 -5.32
N TYR A 113 13.67 -15.74 -4.95
CA TYR A 113 12.48 -15.83 -5.78
C TYR A 113 11.81 -14.46 -5.78
N GLY A 114 11.61 -13.88 -6.96
CA GLY A 114 11.15 -12.50 -7.15
C GLY A 114 10.75 -12.27 -8.61
N GLU A 115 10.09 -11.14 -8.87
CA GLU A 115 9.41 -10.82 -10.13
C GLU A 115 10.36 -10.37 -11.24
N ASN A 116 11.56 -9.87 -10.91
CA ASN A 116 12.59 -9.48 -11.89
C ASN A 116 13.40 -10.71 -12.33
N MET A 117 12.73 -11.74 -12.84
CA MET A 117 13.35 -13.02 -13.24
C MET A 117 12.84 -13.46 -14.61
N ASP A 118 13.75 -13.57 -15.58
CA ASP A 118 13.42 -14.01 -16.93
C ASP A 118 13.14 -15.52 -17.02
N ALA A 119 12.38 -15.89 -18.06
CA ALA A 119 12.08 -17.27 -18.38
C ALA A 119 13.35 -18.06 -18.74
N GLY A 120 13.86 -18.82 -17.77
CA GLY A 120 15.04 -19.67 -17.95
C GLY A 120 16.19 -19.33 -17.00
N GLU A 121 16.10 -18.22 -16.29
CA GLU A 121 17.10 -17.85 -15.30
C GLU A 121 17.10 -18.83 -14.12
N TYR A 122 18.31 -19.07 -13.60
CA TYR A 122 18.54 -19.98 -12.50
C TYR A 122 19.75 -19.55 -11.68
N ALA A 123 19.76 -19.94 -10.41
CA ALA A 123 20.90 -19.81 -9.53
C ALA A 123 21.40 -21.19 -9.10
N ILE A 124 22.70 -21.32 -8.89
CA ILE A 124 23.36 -22.47 -8.33
C ILE A 124 24.02 -22.02 -7.02
N VAL A 125 23.55 -22.62 -5.94
CA VAL A 125 24.00 -22.29 -4.58
C VAL A 125 24.67 -23.49 -3.94
N GLY A 126 25.28 -23.27 -2.79
CA GLY A 126 25.79 -24.32 -1.93
C GLY A 126 27.31 -24.40 -1.91
N LYS A 127 27.84 -24.53 -0.69
CA LYS A 127 29.28 -24.48 -0.40
C LYS A 127 29.87 -25.88 -0.24
N ALA A 128 31.04 -26.10 -0.83
CA ALA A 128 31.83 -27.31 -0.59
C ALA A 128 32.21 -27.40 0.90
N LYS A 129 32.14 -28.60 1.50
CA LYS A 129 32.45 -28.81 2.94
C LYS A 129 33.84 -28.30 3.36
N SER A 130 34.80 -28.33 2.44
CA SER A 130 36.17 -27.85 2.66
C SER A 130 36.32 -26.33 2.52
N SER A 131 35.36 -25.64 1.91
CA SER A 131 35.42 -24.19 1.72
C SER A 131 35.00 -23.46 2.99
N LYS A 132 35.84 -22.53 3.43
CA LYS A 132 35.53 -21.58 4.50
C LYS A 132 34.98 -20.26 3.97
N ARG A 133 34.95 -20.07 2.65
CA ARG A 133 34.50 -18.82 2.01
C ARG A 133 33.12 -19.00 1.40
N ASP A 134 32.29 -18.03 1.66
CA ASP A 134 31.00 -17.83 1.00
C ASP A 134 31.23 -17.28 -0.42
N SER A 135 30.37 -17.67 -1.36
CA SER A 135 30.53 -17.38 -2.79
C SER A 135 29.47 -16.44 -3.34
N GLU A 136 28.31 -16.35 -2.69
CA GLU A 136 27.18 -15.55 -3.16
C GLU A 136 27.32 -14.14 -2.60
N TYR A 137 27.25 -13.14 -3.48
CA TYR A 137 27.20 -11.75 -3.07
C TYR A 137 25.93 -11.52 -2.25
N ASP A 138 26.04 -10.91 -1.06
CA ASP A 138 24.91 -10.67 -0.16
C ASP A 138 24.51 -9.19 -0.16
N ARG A 139 25.41 -8.33 0.29
CA ARG A 139 25.17 -6.88 0.36
C ARG A 139 26.46 -6.09 0.53
N PRO A 140 26.46 -4.81 0.16
CA PRO A 140 27.51 -3.90 0.56
C PRO A 140 27.41 -3.57 2.06
N THR A 141 28.54 -3.45 2.73
CA THR A 141 28.66 -2.85 4.07
C THR A 141 29.68 -1.72 4.06
N GLY A 142 29.67 -0.84 5.07
CA GLY A 142 30.49 0.38 5.10
C GLY A 142 32.00 0.19 4.89
N SER A 143 32.53 -1.03 5.08
CA SER A 143 33.96 -1.35 4.93
C SER A 143 34.29 -2.42 3.88
N ALA A 144 33.32 -3.22 3.44
CA ALA A 144 33.51 -4.28 2.44
C ALA A 144 32.17 -4.84 1.94
N ASP A 145 32.19 -5.57 0.82
CA ASP A 145 31.05 -6.41 0.43
C ASP A 145 30.98 -7.66 1.33
N GLN A 146 29.76 -8.03 1.72
CA GLN A 146 29.47 -9.26 2.45
C GLN A 146 29.05 -10.35 1.47
N TYR A 147 29.39 -11.59 1.83
CA TYR A 147 29.05 -12.78 1.06
C TYR A 147 28.36 -13.78 1.96
N VAL A 148 27.50 -14.61 1.37
CA VAL A 148 26.76 -15.66 2.05
C VAL A 148 26.80 -16.96 1.24
N THR A 149 26.47 -18.06 1.89
CA THR A 149 26.06 -19.28 1.20
C THR A 149 24.63 -19.56 1.61
N TYR A 150 23.77 -19.83 0.64
CA TYR A 150 22.43 -20.30 0.89
C TYR A 150 22.39 -21.51 1.82
N ASP A 151 21.66 -21.37 2.93
CA ASP A 151 21.46 -22.42 3.93
C ASP A 151 19.99 -22.91 3.99
N GLY A 152 19.12 -22.37 3.14
CA GLY A 152 17.71 -22.71 3.12
C GLY A 152 17.38 -24.08 2.55
N SER A 153 16.11 -24.46 2.69
CA SER A 153 15.57 -25.74 2.20
C SER A 153 15.35 -25.77 0.68
N GLY A 154 15.22 -24.60 0.05
CA GLY A 154 14.89 -24.44 -1.37
C GLY A 154 15.95 -25.00 -2.33
N GLY A 155 15.54 -25.11 -3.60
CA GLY A 155 16.37 -25.62 -4.69
C GLY A 155 16.42 -27.15 -4.80
N ILE A 156 16.80 -27.65 -5.97
CA ILE A 156 16.95 -29.07 -6.25
C ILE A 156 18.42 -29.43 -6.21
N ALA A 157 18.81 -30.48 -5.47
CA ALA A 157 20.22 -30.88 -5.39
C ALA A 157 20.79 -31.29 -6.76
N VAL A 158 21.93 -30.72 -7.13
CA VAL A 158 22.65 -30.94 -8.40
C VAL A 158 24.10 -31.39 -8.21
N GLY A 159 24.48 -31.81 -7.00
CA GLY A 159 25.85 -32.31 -6.77
C GLY A 159 26.20 -33.59 -7.55
N SER A 160 25.22 -34.41 -7.88
CA SER A 160 25.44 -35.65 -8.64
C SER A 160 25.70 -35.38 -10.13
N TYR A 161 26.68 -36.07 -10.72
CA TYR A 161 27.02 -35.94 -12.15
C TYR A 161 25.81 -36.12 -13.08
N TRP A 162 24.97 -37.14 -12.86
CA TRP A 162 23.81 -37.40 -13.73
C TRP A 162 22.74 -36.30 -13.70
N ARG A 163 22.47 -35.70 -12.52
CA ARG A 163 21.57 -34.53 -12.47
C ARG A 163 22.16 -33.34 -13.22
N ARG A 164 23.49 -33.16 -13.18
CA ARG A 164 24.17 -32.13 -13.97
C ARG A 164 24.03 -32.37 -15.47
N VAL A 165 24.09 -33.62 -15.94
CA VAL A 165 23.79 -33.97 -17.36
C VAL A 165 22.36 -33.56 -17.76
N LEU A 166 21.37 -33.84 -16.92
CA LEU A 166 19.98 -33.45 -17.22
C LEU A 166 19.81 -31.93 -17.29
N TYR A 167 20.44 -31.19 -16.39
CA TYR A 167 20.40 -29.73 -16.42
C TYR A 167 21.23 -29.12 -17.55
N ALA A 168 22.36 -29.73 -17.91
CA ALA A 168 23.13 -29.37 -19.10
C ALA A 168 22.27 -29.48 -20.36
N TYR A 169 21.48 -30.54 -20.48
CA TYR A 169 20.53 -30.71 -21.59
C TYR A 169 19.39 -29.68 -21.54
N LYS A 170 18.74 -29.52 -20.38
CA LYS A 170 17.62 -28.59 -20.19
C LYS A 170 18.00 -27.14 -20.55
N TYR A 171 19.15 -26.67 -20.06
CA TYR A 171 19.62 -25.30 -20.27
C TYR A 171 20.54 -25.16 -21.47
N ARG A 172 20.83 -26.25 -22.18
CA ARG A 172 21.81 -26.31 -23.28
C ARG A 172 23.16 -25.70 -22.89
N GLU A 173 23.62 -26.03 -21.69
CA GLU A 173 24.74 -25.36 -21.03
C GLU A 173 25.78 -26.37 -20.55
N THR A 174 26.97 -26.33 -21.15
CA THR A 174 28.06 -27.27 -20.87
C THR A 174 28.73 -27.05 -19.52
N ASN A 175 28.65 -25.84 -18.96
CA ASN A 175 29.25 -25.48 -17.68
C ASN A 175 28.73 -26.36 -16.52
N PHE A 176 27.52 -26.91 -16.63
CA PHE A 176 27.01 -27.93 -15.70
C PHE A 176 27.95 -29.15 -15.55
N LEU A 177 28.70 -29.51 -16.60
CA LEU A 177 29.57 -30.68 -16.62
C LEU A 177 31.03 -30.36 -16.31
N ILE A 178 31.51 -29.19 -16.72
CA ILE A 178 32.93 -28.83 -16.69
C ILE A 178 33.31 -27.88 -15.56
N SER A 179 32.35 -27.14 -15.00
CA SER A 179 32.65 -26.14 -13.98
C SER A 179 32.95 -26.78 -12.62
N SER A 180 33.98 -26.25 -11.95
CA SER A 180 34.40 -26.70 -10.61
C SER A 180 33.54 -26.11 -9.47
N VAL A 181 32.58 -25.23 -9.79
CA VAL A 181 31.65 -24.65 -8.80
C VAL A 181 30.72 -25.70 -8.19
N PHE A 182 30.44 -26.77 -8.96
CA PHE A 182 29.58 -27.84 -8.51
C PHE A 182 30.28 -28.71 -7.46
N ASN A 183 29.60 -28.90 -6.34
CA ASN A 183 30.02 -29.74 -5.25
C ASN A 183 28.85 -30.58 -4.74
N ALA A 184 29.11 -31.51 -3.81
CA ALA A 184 28.09 -32.43 -3.31
C ALA A 184 26.86 -31.73 -2.67
N ASN A 185 27.03 -30.50 -2.19
CA ASN A 185 25.97 -29.71 -1.56
C ASN A 185 25.29 -28.74 -2.55
N SER A 186 25.69 -28.71 -3.82
CA SER A 186 25.15 -27.75 -4.78
C SER A 186 23.66 -27.99 -5.01
N LYS A 187 22.89 -26.90 -5.06
CA LYS A 187 21.48 -26.89 -5.44
C LYS A 187 21.24 -25.90 -6.57
N ILE A 188 20.34 -26.24 -7.48
CA ILE A 188 19.84 -25.32 -8.51
C ILE A 188 18.47 -24.78 -8.12
N MET A 189 18.26 -23.49 -8.31
CA MET A 189 16.99 -22.79 -8.15
C MET A 189 16.54 -22.29 -9.50
N TYR A 190 15.32 -22.65 -9.92
CA TYR A 190 14.73 -22.24 -11.20
C TYR A 190 13.21 -22.11 -11.05
N VAL A 191 12.57 -21.46 -12.03
CA VAL A 191 11.21 -20.90 -11.90
C VAL A 191 11.17 -20.00 -10.67
N ARG A 192 11.86 -18.88 -10.81
CA ARG A 192 12.15 -17.95 -9.72
C ARG A 192 11.10 -16.86 -9.60
N ASP A 193 10.43 -16.54 -10.70
CA ASP A 193 9.22 -15.72 -10.69
C ASP A 193 8.10 -16.39 -9.85
N PRO A 194 7.54 -15.69 -8.84
CA PRO A 194 6.51 -16.22 -7.97
C PRO A 194 5.25 -16.69 -8.72
N ARG A 195 4.81 -15.94 -9.73
CA ARG A 195 3.58 -16.21 -10.47
C ARG A 195 3.71 -17.47 -11.32
N ASP A 196 4.76 -17.57 -12.12
CA ASP A 196 5.13 -18.75 -12.89
C ASP A 196 5.29 -19.99 -12.01
N ARG A 197 5.85 -19.80 -10.82
CA ARG A 197 6.07 -20.87 -9.87
C ARG A 197 4.76 -21.42 -9.33
N VAL A 198 3.84 -20.56 -8.91
CA VAL A 198 2.51 -20.98 -8.47
C VAL A 198 1.74 -21.62 -9.63
N GLN A 199 1.77 -21.03 -10.83
CA GLN A 199 1.11 -21.56 -12.02
C GLN A 199 1.62 -22.96 -12.38
N LYS A 200 2.92 -23.25 -12.20
CA LYS A 200 3.46 -24.60 -12.41
C LYS A 200 3.06 -25.60 -11.34
N VAL A 201 2.80 -25.16 -10.10
CA VAL A 201 2.32 -26.03 -9.01
C VAL A 201 0.82 -26.34 -9.17
N ALA A 202 0.02 -25.36 -9.58
CA ALA A 202 -1.42 -25.48 -9.73
C ALA A 202 -1.89 -24.88 -11.08
N PRO A 203 -1.67 -25.58 -12.21
CA PRO A 203 -1.94 -25.06 -13.55
C PRO A 203 -3.43 -24.88 -13.87
N PHE A 204 -4.31 -25.42 -13.02
CA PHE A 204 -5.77 -25.28 -13.13
C PHE A 204 -6.30 -23.98 -12.50
N LEU A 205 -5.45 -23.23 -11.81
CA LEU A 205 -5.81 -21.91 -11.30
C LEU A 205 -5.35 -20.85 -12.30
N THR A 206 -6.15 -19.80 -12.46
CA THR A 206 -5.73 -18.57 -13.13
C THR A 206 -5.12 -17.65 -12.08
N MET A 207 -3.83 -17.34 -12.18
CA MET A 207 -3.18 -16.40 -11.26
C MET A 207 -3.49 -14.96 -11.62
N ASP A 208 -3.74 -14.13 -10.62
CA ASP A 208 -3.79 -12.67 -10.76
C ASP A 208 -2.50 -12.13 -11.41
N GLY A 209 -2.64 -11.04 -12.15
CA GLY A 209 -1.55 -10.41 -12.89
C GLY A 209 -0.51 -9.72 -12.01
N ASP A 210 -0.84 -9.47 -10.74
CA ASP A 210 -0.08 -8.63 -9.82
C ASP A 210 0.18 -9.33 -8.46
N PRO A 211 1.23 -10.16 -8.37
CA PRO A 211 1.79 -10.59 -7.09
C PRO A 211 2.15 -9.39 -6.22
N TYR A 212 2.20 -9.58 -4.89
CA TYR A 212 2.63 -8.50 -3.99
C TYR A 212 3.42 -9.01 -2.80
N PRO A 213 4.47 -8.30 -2.36
CA PRO A 213 5.31 -8.72 -1.26
C PRO A 213 4.76 -8.22 0.08
N ALA A 214 4.88 -9.06 1.11
CA ALA A 214 4.61 -8.67 2.50
C ALA A 214 5.61 -9.31 3.47
N VAL A 215 5.86 -8.65 4.60
CA VAL A 215 6.69 -9.21 5.67
C VAL A 215 5.81 -9.98 6.64
N VAL A 216 5.89 -11.31 6.58
CA VAL A 216 5.11 -12.22 7.42
C VAL A 216 6.05 -13.02 8.32
N ASN A 217 5.91 -12.88 9.64
CA ASN A 217 6.75 -13.51 10.65
C ASN A 217 8.26 -13.31 10.40
N GLY A 218 8.64 -12.11 9.91
CA GLY A 218 10.02 -11.73 9.59
C GLY A 218 10.59 -12.34 8.31
N HIS A 219 9.76 -12.93 7.46
CA HIS A 219 10.11 -13.41 6.12
C HIS A 219 9.38 -12.60 5.06
N ILE A 220 9.99 -12.42 3.89
CA ILE A 220 9.34 -11.81 2.73
C ILE A 220 8.56 -12.90 2.02
N LEU A 221 7.23 -12.77 1.97
CA LEU A 221 6.35 -13.65 1.20
C LEU A 221 5.76 -12.86 0.04
N TRP A 222 5.84 -13.43 -1.16
CA TRP A 222 4.97 -13.04 -2.27
C TRP A 222 3.60 -13.64 -2.03
N ILE A 223 2.56 -12.82 -2.11
CA ILE A 223 1.17 -13.23 -1.99
C ILE A 223 0.52 -13.08 -3.36
N LEU A 224 -0.19 -14.12 -3.80
CA LEU A 224 -0.87 -14.15 -5.08
C LEU A 224 -2.34 -14.57 -4.90
N ASP A 225 -3.20 -13.92 -5.66
CA ASP A 225 -4.60 -14.30 -5.79
C ASP A 225 -4.76 -15.39 -6.86
N GLY A 226 -5.38 -16.51 -6.48
CA GLY A 226 -5.58 -17.67 -7.33
C GLY A 226 -7.05 -17.90 -7.61
N TYR A 227 -7.44 -17.75 -8.88
CA TYR A 227 -8.81 -17.87 -9.32
C TYR A 227 -9.12 -19.27 -9.83
N THR A 228 -10.30 -19.77 -9.47
CA THR A 228 -10.94 -20.82 -10.25
C THR A 228 -11.82 -20.17 -11.33
N THR A 229 -11.65 -20.65 -12.55
CA THR A 229 -12.36 -20.17 -13.73
C THR A 229 -13.07 -21.32 -14.44
N ALA A 230 -14.14 -21.00 -15.17
CA ALA A 230 -14.79 -21.93 -16.08
C ALA A 230 -15.47 -21.16 -17.23
N THR A 231 -15.65 -21.84 -18.36
CA THR A 231 -16.23 -21.29 -19.59
C THR A 231 -17.69 -21.72 -19.83
N THR A 232 -18.19 -22.67 -19.03
CA THR A 232 -19.46 -23.38 -19.24
C THR A 232 -20.33 -23.44 -17.99
N TYR A 233 -20.14 -22.52 -17.04
CA TYR A 233 -20.98 -22.45 -15.85
C TYR A 233 -22.41 -22.03 -16.24
N PRO A 234 -23.44 -22.80 -15.86
CA PRO A 234 -24.80 -22.58 -16.36
C PRO A 234 -25.41 -21.28 -15.81
N TYR A 235 -26.23 -20.62 -16.62
CA TYR A 235 -26.93 -19.36 -16.29
C TYR A 235 -26.02 -18.19 -15.90
N ALA A 236 -24.81 -18.12 -16.46
CA ALA A 236 -23.87 -17.02 -16.24
C ALA A 236 -23.46 -16.35 -17.57
N ASP A 237 -23.35 -15.01 -17.54
CA ASP A 237 -22.91 -14.22 -18.69
C ASP A 237 -21.41 -14.43 -18.95
N GLN A 238 -21.02 -14.39 -20.22
CA GLN A 238 -19.62 -14.54 -20.61
C GLN A 238 -18.90 -13.18 -20.60
N VAL A 239 -17.65 -13.21 -20.17
CA VAL A 239 -16.73 -12.09 -20.20
C VAL A 239 -15.39 -12.55 -20.77
N ASP A 240 -14.82 -11.75 -21.65
CA ASP A 240 -13.44 -11.95 -22.11
C ASP A 240 -12.50 -11.42 -21.02
N LEU A 241 -11.71 -12.33 -20.44
CA LEU A 241 -10.92 -12.03 -19.25
C LEU A 241 -9.85 -10.96 -19.54
N GLN A 242 -9.14 -11.07 -20.67
CA GLN A 242 -8.09 -10.12 -21.04
C GLN A 242 -8.64 -8.69 -21.16
N SER A 243 -9.72 -8.49 -21.92
CA SER A 243 -10.31 -7.16 -22.11
C SER A 243 -10.91 -6.60 -20.81
N ALA A 244 -11.58 -7.42 -20.01
CA ALA A 244 -12.16 -6.98 -18.74
C ALA A 244 -11.13 -6.57 -17.68
N THR A 245 -9.90 -7.10 -17.77
CA THR A 245 -8.79 -6.75 -16.87
C THR A 245 -7.79 -5.76 -17.48
N SER A 246 -8.01 -5.31 -18.72
CA SER A 246 -7.11 -4.38 -19.42
C SER A 246 -7.29 -2.94 -18.95
N ASP A 247 -6.19 -2.30 -18.57
CA ASP A 247 -6.08 -0.90 -18.15
C ASP A 247 -4.66 -0.35 -18.40
N THR A 248 -4.39 0.88 -17.95
CA THR A 248 -3.08 1.53 -18.08
C THR A 248 -1.93 0.65 -17.58
N LEU A 249 -2.08 -0.03 -16.43
CA LEU A 249 -0.99 -0.83 -15.84
C LEU A 249 -0.64 -2.04 -16.72
N THR A 250 -1.66 -2.73 -17.25
CA THR A 250 -1.42 -3.84 -18.20
C THR A 250 -0.89 -3.34 -19.54
N GLY A 251 -1.38 -2.20 -20.04
CA GLY A 251 -1.01 -1.64 -21.34
C GLY A 251 0.44 -1.15 -21.39
N GLU A 252 0.96 -0.67 -20.25
CA GLU A 252 2.36 -0.30 -20.08
C GLU A 252 3.28 -1.49 -19.73
N GLY A 253 2.71 -2.69 -19.54
CA GLY A 253 3.46 -3.89 -19.18
C GLY A 253 3.94 -3.92 -17.72
N PHE A 254 3.36 -3.09 -16.85
CA PHE A 254 3.73 -3.01 -15.44
C PHE A 254 3.23 -4.19 -14.61
N ILE A 255 2.15 -4.84 -15.06
CA ILE A 255 1.62 -6.07 -14.47
C ILE A 255 1.34 -7.10 -15.56
N THR A 256 1.26 -8.37 -15.20
CA THR A 256 1.04 -9.45 -16.18
C THR A 256 -0.39 -9.40 -16.72
N ALA A 257 -0.54 -9.23 -18.04
CA ALA A 257 -1.85 -9.30 -18.68
C ALA A 257 -2.45 -10.71 -18.61
N GLN A 258 -3.77 -10.79 -18.42
CA GLN A 258 -4.49 -12.05 -18.49
C GLN A 258 -4.54 -12.60 -19.93
N ALA A 259 -4.70 -13.92 -20.03
CA ALA A 259 -4.87 -14.59 -21.31
C ALA A 259 -6.23 -14.23 -21.95
N GLN A 260 -6.28 -14.23 -23.28
CA GLN A 260 -7.51 -14.05 -24.03
C GLN A 260 -8.39 -15.30 -23.91
N GLU A 261 -9.29 -15.29 -22.92
CA GLU A 261 -10.18 -16.40 -22.63
C GLU A 261 -11.58 -15.90 -22.25
N ASN A 262 -12.62 -16.47 -22.85
CA ASN A 262 -14.00 -16.21 -22.48
C ASN A 262 -14.41 -17.10 -21.31
N ILE A 263 -14.59 -16.50 -20.14
CA ILE A 263 -15.04 -17.18 -18.93
C ILE A 263 -16.46 -16.73 -18.56
N ASN A 264 -17.18 -17.56 -17.83
CA ASN A 264 -18.45 -17.18 -17.20
C ASN A 264 -18.53 -17.61 -15.73
N TYR A 265 -17.40 -18.05 -15.17
CA TYR A 265 -17.20 -18.29 -13.76
C TYR A 265 -15.84 -17.77 -13.35
N LEU A 266 -15.79 -17.03 -12.25
CA LEU A 266 -14.58 -16.52 -11.64
C LEU A 266 -14.77 -16.46 -10.13
N ARG A 267 -13.88 -17.10 -9.37
CA ARG A 267 -13.84 -16.95 -7.92
C ARG A 267 -12.41 -16.96 -7.41
N ASN A 268 -12.08 -15.99 -6.56
CA ASN A 268 -10.87 -16.00 -5.74
C ASN A 268 -10.99 -17.06 -4.66
N SER A 269 -10.56 -18.27 -5.01
CA SER A 269 -10.72 -19.47 -4.19
C SER A 269 -9.43 -19.85 -3.48
N VAL A 270 -8.29 -19.26 -3.87
CA VAL A 270 -6.98 -19.57 -3.31
C VAL A 270 -6.19 -18.30 -3.02
N LYS A 271 -5.61 -18.20 -1.82
CA LYS A 271 -4.48 -17.30 -1.55
C LYS A 271 -3.21 -18.13 -1.61
N ALA A 272 -2.33 -17.84 -2.56
CA ALA A 272 -1.05 -18.51 -2.68
C ALA A 272 0.05 -17.66 -2.02
N THR A 273 1.06 -18.32 -1.45
CA THR A 273 2.27 -17.65 -0.98
C THR A 273 3.51 -18.31 -1.57
N VAL A 274 4.50 -17.50 -1.96
CA VAL A 274 5.86 -17.96 -2.29
C VAL A 274 6.83 -17.28 -1.33
N ASP A 275 7.54 -18.09 -0.54
CA ASP A 275 8.60 -17.56 0.31
C ASP A 275 9.79 -17.11 -0.55
N ALA A 276 10.18 -15.83 -0.44
CA ALA A 276 11.19 -15.23 -1.29
C ALA A 276 12.59 -15.87 -1.11
N TYR A 277 12.86 -16.51 0.04
CA TYR A 277 14.13 -17.15 0.33
C TYR A 277 14.17 -18.62 -0.11
N THR A 278 13.10 -19.37 0.13
CA THR A 278 13.04 -20.83 -0.11
C THR A 278 12.34 -21.23 -1.39
N GLY A 279 11.47 -20.37 -1.91
CA GLY A 279 10.55 -20.69 -3.01
C GLY A 279 9.52 -21.73 -2.61
N GLU A 280 9.25 -21.91 -1.31
CA GLU A 280 8.16 -22.76 -0.85
C GLU A 280 6.82 -22.16 -1.30
N VAL A 281 6.02 -22.93 -2.04
CA VAL A 281 4.67 -22.55 -2.45
C VAL A 281 3.67 -23.14 -1.45
N LYS A 282 2.80 -22.31 -0.89
CA LYS A 282 1.63 -22.76 -0.12
C LYS A 282 0.36 -22.22 -0.76
N LEU A 283 -0.62 -23.08 -0.94
CA LEU A 283 -1.94 -22.74 -1.49
C LEU A 283 -2.95 -22.86 -0.37
N TYR A 284 -3.59 -21.76 0.02
CA TYR A 284 -4.63 -21.76 1.05
C TYR A 284 -6.00 -21.60 0.42
N GLU A 285 -6.96 -22.47 0.78
CA GLU A 285 -8.37 -22.26 0.46
C GLU A 285 -8.81 -20.93 1.06
N PHE A 286 -9.46 -20.10 0.24
CA PHE A 286 -9.87 -18.77 0.62
C PHE A 286 -11.29 -18.45 0.17
N GLY A 287 -11.98 -17.65 0.96
CA GLY A 287 -13.34 -17.20 0.65
C GLY A 287 -14.41 -18.26 0.93
N GLN A 288 -15.43 -18.30 0.07
CA GLN A 288 -16.57 -19.20 0.20
C GLN A 288 -16.25 -20.57 -0.40
N PRO A 289 -16.85 -21.67 0.12
CA PRO A 289 -16.77 -23.00 -0.48
C PRO A 289 -16.92 -22.98 -2.00
N ASP A 290 -15.87 -23.43 -2.70
CA ASP A 290 -15.86 -23.50 -4.16
C ASP A 290 -15.88 -24.96 -4.65
N PRO A 291 -16.97 -25.40 -5.32
CA PRO A 291 -17.02 -26.74 -5.90
C PRO A 291 -15.95 -26.98 -6.98
N VAL A 292 -15.55 -25.97 -7.75
CA VAL A 292 -14.53 -26.09 -8.80
C VAL A 292 -13.17 -26.37 -8.18
N LEU A 293 -12.76 -25.58 -7.18
CA LEU A 293 -11.53 -25.82 -6.43
C LEU A 293 -11.53 -27.21 -5.76
N ARG A 294 -12.64 -27.61 -5.15
CA ARG A 294 -12.76 -28.92 -4.49
C ARG A 294 -12.60 -30.09 -5.47
N ALA A 295 -13.18 -29.97 -6.66
CA ALA A 295 -13.03 -30.98 -7.71
C ALA A 295 -11.56 -31.11 -8.12
N TRP A 296 -10.87 -29.99 -8.37
CA TRP A 296 -9.45 -29.99 -8.70
C TRP A 296 -8.58 -30.52 -7.56
N ASN A 297 -8.75 -30.03 -6.33
CA ASN A 297 -7.99 -30.50 -5.19
C ASN A 297 -8.16 -32.02 -5.01
N LYS A 298 -9.38 -32.55 -5.17
CA LYS A 298 -9.65 -34.00 -5.11
C LYS A 298 -8.94 -34.77 -6.23
N ALA A 299 -8.93 -34.24 -7.46
CA ALA A 299 -8.21 -34.86 -8.59
C ALA A 299 -6.70 -34.96 -8.31
N PHE A 300 -6.13 -34.03 -7.54
CA PHE A 300 -4.74 -34.04 -7.08
C PHE A 300 -4.55 -34.64 -5.67
N GLY A 301 -5.39 -35.60 -5.28
CA GLY A 301 -5.22 -36.37 -4.03
C GLY A 301 -5.69 -35.67 -2.75
N GLY A 302 -6.32 -34.50 -2.87
CA GLY A 302 -7.01 -33.79 -1.79
C GLY A 302 -6.11 -33.04 -0.81
N LYS A 303 -4.79 -33.00 -1.05
CA LYS A 303 -3.79 -32.42 -0.14
C LYS A 303 -3.02 -31.24 -0.71
N LEU A 304 -3.31 -30.86 -1.96
CA LEU A 304 -2.62 -29.75 -2.64
C LEU A 304 -3.04 -28.41 -2.03
N ILE A 305 -4.32 -28.27 -1.68
CA ILE A 305 -4.87 -27.05 -1.06
C ILE A 305 -4.90 -27.20 0.46
N THR A 306 -4.25 -26.27 1.14
CA THR A 306 -4.24 -26.14 2.60
C THR A 306 -5.54 -25.49 3.06
N PRO A 307 -6.20 -25.98 4.13
CA PRO A 307 -7.41 -25.35 4.65
C PRO A 307 -7.20 -23.88 5.04
N GLY A 308 -8.18 -23.03 4.77
CA GLY A 308 -8.12 -21.61 5.11
C GLY A 308 -7.95 -21.32 6.61
N SER A 309 -8.35 -22.26 7.49
CA SER A 309 -8.12 -22.17 8.93
C SER A 309 -6.64 -22.23 9.34
N ALA A 310 -5.76 -22.69 8.44
CA ALA A 310 -4.31 -22.72 8.67
C ALA A 310 -3.60 -21.43 8.24
N ILE A 311 -4.33 -20.45 7.69
CA ILE A 311 -3.77 -19.14 7.32
C ILE A 311 -3.32 -18.43 8.60
N PRO A 312 -2.02 -18.09 8.75
CA PRO A 312 -1.55 -17.32 9.89
C PRO A 312 -2.23 -15.94 9.97
N ALA A 313 -2.55 -15.48 11.17
CA ALA A 313 -3.20 -14.18 11.36
C ALA A 313 -2.38 -13.02 10.77
N ASP A 314 -1.05 -13.11 10.88
CA ASP A 314 -0.11 -12.16 10.29
C ASP A 314 -0.23 -12.13 8.75
N LEU A 315 -0.28 -13.29 8.09
CA LEU A 315 -0.52 -13.38 6.65
C LEU A 315 -1.89 -12.81 6.25
N ALA A 316 -2.95 -13.18 6.98
CA ALA A 316 -4.30 -12.69 6.71
C ALA A 316 -4.41 -11.16 6.84
N ALA A 317 -3.60 -10.56 7.71
CA ALA A 317 -3.53 -9.11 7.88
C ALA A 317 -3.02 -8.38 6.63
N HIS A 318 -2.38 -9.08 5.69
CA HIS A 318 -1.87 -8.57 4.42
C HIS A 318 -2.79 -8.85 3.21
N PHE A 319 -3.90 -9.57 3.37
CA PHE A 319 -4.79 -9.84 2.23
C PHE A 319 -5.46 -8.60 1.68
N ARG A 320 -5.32 -8.37 0.37
CA ARG A 320 -5.98 -7.31 -0.38
C ARG A 320 -7.07 -7.86 -1.29
N TYR A 321 -8.06 -7.03 -1.60
CA TYR A 321 -9.16 -7.45 -2.47
C TYR A 321 -8.60 -7.68 -3.89
N PRO A 322 -8.82 -8.85 -4.51
CA PRO A 322 -8.18 -9.25 -5.76
C PRO A 322 -8.40 -8.25 -6.90
N GLU A 323 -7.33 -7.85 -7.59
CA GLU A 323 -7.37 -6.78 -8.60
C GLU A 323 -8.09 -7.23 -9.88
N ASP A 324 -7.72 -8.38 -10.46
CA ASP A 324 -8.36 -8.86 -11.69
C ASP A 324 -9.82 -9.25 -11.48
N GLN A 325 -10.15 -9.91 -10.37
CA GLN A 325 -11.55 -10.18 -10.03
C GLN A 325 -12.35 -8.89 -9.84
N PHE A 326 -11.76 -7.87 -9.20
CA PHE A 326 -12.42 -6.57 -9.05
C PHE A 326 -12.67 -5.91 -10.41
N LYS A 327 -11.71 -5.97 -11.35
CA LYS A 327 -11.88 -5.44 -12.71
C LYS A 327 -13.00 -6.15 -13.47
N VAL A 328 -13.08 -7.48 -13.39
CA VAL A 328 -14.19 -8.26 -13.97
C VAL A 328 -15.53 -7.89 -13.33
N GLN A 329 -15.59 -7.77 -11.99
CA GLN A 329 -16.81 -7.35 -11.28
C GLN A 329 -17.23 -5.93 -11.69
N ARG A 330 -16.27 -5.01 -11.81
CA ARG A 330 -16.48 -3.64 -12.28
C ARG A 330 -17.04 -3.61 -13.70
N GLU A 331 -16.50 -4.44 -14.60
CA GLU A 331 -16.97 -4.56 -15.98
C GLU A 331 -18.41 -5.08 -16.04
N LEU A 332 -18.74 -6.13 -15.28
CA LEU A 332 -20.12 -6.64 -15.20
C LEU A 332 -21.09 -5.59 -14.64
N LEU A 333 -20.65 -4.82 -13.64
CA LEU A 333 -21.45 -3.74 -13.04
C LEU A 333 -21.70 -2.57 -14.00
N THR A 334 -21.04 -2.48 -15.16
CA THR A 334 -21.41 -1.49 -16.18
C THR A 334 -22.85 -1.68 -16.68
N ARG A 335 -23.37 -2.91 -16.62
CA ARG A 335 -24.70 -3.29 -17.11
C ARG A 335 -25.59 -3.80 -15.98
N PHE A 336 -25.08 -4.72 -15.17
CA PHE A 336 -25.89 -5.51 -14.24
C PHE A 336 -26.22 -4.82 -12.91
N HIS A 337 -25.76 -3.57 -12.71
CA HIS A 337 -26.29 -2.74 -11.62
C HIS A 337 -27.74 -2.29 -11.89
N VAL A 338 -28.16 -2.26 -13.17
CA VAL A 338 -29.54 -1.96 -13.58
C VAL A 338 -30.38 -3.21 -13.42
N THR A 339 -31.31 -3.19 -12.48
CA THR A 339 -32.17 -4.34 -12.13
C THR A 339 -33.58 -4.23 -12.67
N ASP A 340 -34.04 -3.04 -13.06
CA ASP A 340 -35.33 -2.84 -13.71
C ASP A 340 -35.26 -3.28 -15.20
N PRO A 341 -36.15 -4.19 -15.66
CA PRO A 341 -36.10 -4.70 -17.04
C PRO A 341 -36.30 -3.64 -18.13
N GLN A 342 -37.13 -2.62 -17.88
CA GLN A 342 -37.41 -1.59 -18.88
C GLN A 342 -36.22 -0.63 -19.03
N GLN A 343 -35.58 -0.27 -17.92
CA GLN A 343 -34.32 0.49 -17.92
C GLN A 343 -33.17 -0.31 -18.54
N PHE A 344 -33.07 -1.60 -18.22
CA PHE A 344 -32.04 -2.46 -18.79
C PHE A 344 -32.20 -2.57 -20.31
N TYR A 345 -33.43 -2.74 -20.81
CA TYR A 345 -33.70 -2.81 -22.24
C TYR A 345 -33.43 -1.49 -22.98
N SER A 346 -33.68 -0.33 -22.34
CA SER A 346 -33.40 0.98 -22.94
C SER A 346 -31.90 1.30 -22.98
N GLY A 347 -31.10 0.69 -22.07
CA GLY A 347 -29.65 0.87 -21.98
C GLY A 347 -29.20 2.27 -21.55
N GLN A 348 -30.12 3.12 -21.08
CA GLN A 348 -29.83 4.52 -20.74
C GLN A 348 -29.00 4.69 -19.47
N ASP A 349 -29.13 3.75 -18.52
CA ASP A 349 -28.48 3.82 -17.21
C ASP A 349 -27.16 3.04 -17.15
N PHE A 350 -26.67 2.51 -18.28
CA PHE A 350 -25.40 1.79 -18.30
C PHE A 350 -24.22 2.71 -17.96
N TRP A 351 -23.27 2.15 -17.21
CA TRP A 351 -22.01 2.82 -16.86
C TRP A 351 -20.91 2.43 -17.83
N GLN A 352 -19.75 3.07 -17.66
CA GLN A 352 -18.49 2.73 -18.29
C GLN A 352 -17.35 2.96 -17.29
N VAL A 353 -16.25 2.24 -17.50
CA VAL A 353 -14.99 2.56 -16.82
C VAL A 353 -14.41 3.82 -17.47
N PRO A 354 -14.09 4.87 -16.68
CA PRO A 354 -13.47 6.08 -17.22
C PRO A 354 -12.08 5.76 -17.78
N ASP A 355 -11.68 6.55 -18.77
CA ASP A 355 -10.30 6.53 -19.25
C ASP A 355 -9.38 7.12 -18.17
N ASP A 356 -8.11 6.71 -18.19
CA ASP A 356 -7.09 7.27 -17.32
C ASP A 356 -6.95 8.78 -17.62
N PRO A 357 -7.09 9.65 -16.60
CA PRO A 357 -7.06 11.08 -16.81
C PRO A 357 -5.66 11.63 -17.15
N SER A 358 -4.61 10.80 -17.07
CA SER A 358 -3.25 11.19 -17.44
C SER A 358 -3.17 11.62 -18.92
N PRO A 359 -2.44 12.70 -19.24
CA PRO A 359 -2.35 13.19 -20.62
C PRO A 359 -1.85 12.10 -21.60
N ASN A 360 -2.50 12.00 -22.75
CA ASN A 360 -2.22 11.03 -23.83
C ASN A 360 -2.50 9.56 -23.50
N SER A 361 -3.16 9.26 -22.38
CA SER A 361 -3.68 7.90 -22.14
C SER A 361 -5.01 7.70 -22.85
N ASN A 362 -5.14 6.59 -23.57
CA ASN A 362 -6.43 6.06 -24.07
C ASN A 362 -6.83 4.78 -23.33
N ALA A 363 -6.07 4.40 -22.31
CA ALA A 363 -6.32 3.20 -21.51
C ALA A 363 -7.35 3.50 -20.41
N LYS A 364 -7.99 2.44 -19.90
CA LYS A 364 -8.91 2.56 -18.77
C LYS A 364 -8.16 2.89 -17.50
N GLN A 365 -8.78 3.70 -16.64
CA GLN A 365 -8.20 3.99 -15.33
C GLN A 365 -8.13 2.71 -14.49
N ALA A 366 -6.94 2.38 -14.02
CA ALA A 366 -6.71 1.26 -13.11
C ALA A 366 -7.36 1.54 -11.73
N PRO A 367 -7.86 0.51 -11.03
CA PRO A 367 -8.28 0.66 -9.65
C PRO A 367 -7.06 0.91 -8.74
N TYR A 368 -7.27 1.54 -7.60
CA TYR A 368 -6.19 1.89 -6.68
C TYR A 368 -6.51 1.47 -5.24
N TYR A 369 -5.49 0.97 -4.54
CA TYR A 369 -5.58 0.64 -3.12
C TYR A 369 -5.37 1.89 -2.27
N LEU A 370 -6.14 1.99 -1.19
CA LEU A 370 -5.95 3.02 -0.18
C LEU A 370 -6.51 2.59 1.17
N LEU A 371 -6.02 3.20 2.25
CA LEU A 371 -6.59 3.06 3.57
C LEU A 371 -7.55 4.23 3.87
N ALA A 372 -8.86 3.99 3.80
CA ALA A 372 -9.86 5.02 4.12
C ALA A 372 -11.15 4.46 4.71
N LYS A 373 -12.01 5.40 5.13
CA LYS A 373 -13.38 5.17 5.55
C LYS A 373 -14.30 6.00 4.66
N PHE A 374 -15.01 5.35 3.75
CA PHE A 374 -16.00 6.00 2.90
C PHE A 374 -17.33 6.21 3.65
N PRO A 375 -18.23 7.09 3.15
CA PRO A 375 -19.54 7.31 3.75
C PRO A 375 -20.28 6.00 4.01
N LYS A 376 -20.95 5.90 5.16
CA LYS A 376 -21.70 4.72 5.63
C LYS A 376 -20.87 3.46 5.93
N GLN A 377 -19.56 3.46 5.69
CA GLN A 377 -18.70 2.38 6.17
C GLN A 377 -18.53 2.47 7.69
N PRO A 378 -18.52 1.34 8.42
CA PRO A 378 -18.44 1.36 9.89
C PRO A 378 -17.05 1.72 10.40
N GLN A 379 -15.99 1.40 9.65
CA GLN A 379 -14.60 1.54 10.06
C GLN A 379 -13.69 1.83 8.86
N THR A 380 -12.47 2.29 9.12
CA THR A 380 -11.42 2.41 8.10
C THR A 380 -11.04 1.02 7.60
N THR A 381 -11.00 0.83 6.29
CA THR A 381 -10.60 -0.43 5.65
C THR A 381 -9.53 -0.19 4.60
N PHE A 382 -8.66 -1.18 4.39
CA PHE A 382 -7.78 -1.21 3.24
C PHE A 382 -8.60 -1.71 2.05
N GLN A 383 -8.77 -0.86 1.04
CA GLN A 383 -9.79 -1.07 0.02
C GLN A 383 -9.27 -0.74 -1.39
N LEU A 384 -9.65 -1.57 -2.36
CA LEU A 384 -9.44 -1.35 -3.78
C LEU A 384 -10.61 -0.52 -4.31
N THR A 385 -10.33 0.63 -4.92
CA THR A 385 -11.37 1.59 -5.31
C THR A 385 -11.27 1.94 -6.80
N ALA A 386 -12.42 2.10 -7.45
CA ALA A 386 -12.51 2.63 -8.81
C ALA A 386 -13.72 3.55 -9.00
N ALA A 387 -13.56 4.54 -9.87
CA ALA A 387 -14.61 5.41 -10.36
C ALA A 387 -15.39 4.79 -11.53
N MET A 388 -16.67 5.15 -11.64
CA MET A 388 -17.55 4.83 -12.76
C MET A 388 -18.20 6.09 -13.29
N THR A 389 -18.33 6.21 -14.61
CA THR A 389 -19.10 7.27 -15.27
C THR A 389 -20.26 6.66 -16.06
N PRO A 390 -21.34 7.40 -16.33
CA PRO A 390 -22.36 6.93 -17.27
C PRO A 390 -21.74 6.73 -18.65
N ARG A 391 -22.30 5.80 -19.42
CA ARG A 391 -21.88 5.57 -20.81
C ARG A 391 -21.93 6.87 -21.62
N ASN A 392 -20.86 7.17 -22.35
CA ASN A 392 -20.70 8.38 -23.17
C ASN A 392 -20.78 9.72 -22.39
N ARG A 393 -20.58 9.71 -21.07
CA ARG A 393 -20.50 10.92 -20.23
C ARG A 393 -19.30 10.83 -19.29
N GLN A 394 -18.83 12.01 -18.87
CA GLN A 394 -17.63 12.12 -18.03
C GLN A 394 -17.93 12.38 -16.55
N ASN A 395 -19.17 12.73 -16.18
CA ASN A 395 -19.53 12.97 -14.79
C ASN A 395 -19.44 11.66 -13.98
N LEU A 396 -18.97 11.74 -12.74
CA LEU A 396 -18.93 10.60 -11.82
C LEU A 396 -20.36 10.21 -11.44
N VAL A 397 -20.68 8.91 -11.52
CA VAL A 397 -21.98 8.37 -11.06
C VAL A 397 -21.82 7.45 -9.85
N SER A 398 -20.67 6.80 -9.71
CA SER A 398 -20.44 5.88 -8.60
C SER A 398 -18.96 5.69 -8.31
N LEU A 399 -18.66 5.34 -7.06
CA LEU A 399 -17.43 4.64 -6.69
C LEU A 399 -17.78 3.19 -6.36
N ILE A 400 -16.93 2.26 -6.80
CA ILE A 400 -16.99 0.85 -6.42
C ILE A 400 -15.78 0.58 -5.56
N THR A 401 -15.98 -0.08 -4.42
CA THR A 401 -14.88 -0.42 -3.50
C THR A 401 -14.96 -1.87 -3.04
N GLY A 402 -13.82 -2.57 -3.13
CA GLY A 402 -13.63 -3.93 -2.66
C GLY A 402 -12.73 -3.94 -1.41
N SER A 403 -13.17 -4.55 -0.32
CA SER A 403 -12.41 -4.62 0.93
C SER A 403 -12.66 -5.93 1.68
N TYR A 404 -11.85 -6.19 2.71
CA TYR A 404 -12.13 -7.24 3.69
C TYR A 404 -12.60 -6.62 5.01
N VAL A 405 -13.80 -6.99 5.44
CA VAL A 405 -14.34 -6.61 6.76
C VAL A 405 -14.41 -7.86 7.61
N ASN A 406 -13.60 -7.90 8.67
CA ASN A 406 -13.45 -9.07 9.55
C ASN A 406 -13.09 -10.35 8.74
N GLY A 407 -12.17 -10.21 7.79
CA GLY A 407 -11.71 -11.30 6.91
C GLY A 407 -12.71 -11.74 5.83
N LYS A 408 -13.89 -11.11 5.74
CA LYS A 408 -14.89 -11.43 4.70
C LYS A 408 -14.85 -10.40 3.57
N PRO A 409 -14.82 -10.83 2.30
CA PRO A 409 -14.84 -9.91 1.17
C PRO A 409 -16.16 -9.14 1.16
N ARG A 410 -16.08 -7.85 0.87
CA ARG A 410 -17.21 -6.97 0.61
C ARG A 410 -16.93 -6.15 -0.64
N LEU A 411 -17.92 -6.10 -1.53
CA LEU A 411 -17.96 -5.18 -2.65
C LEU A 411 -19.08 -4.19 -2.37
N GLU A 412 -18.76 -2.91 -2.29
CA GLU A 412 -19.68 -1.83 -1.95
C GLU A 412 -19.75 -0.83 -3.10
N ILE A 413 -20.96 -0.38 -3.41
CA ILE A 413 -21.23 0.60 -4.46
C ILE A 413 -21.73 1.87 -3.78
N LEU A 414 -20.95 2.94 -3.88
CA LEU A 414 -21.37 4.27 -3.47
C LEU A 414 -21.94 5.00 -4.69
N LYS A 415 -23.25 4.82 -4.94
CA LYS A 415 -23.97 5.57 -5.95
C LYS A 415 -24.14 7.03 -5.50
N LEU A 416 -23.81 7.97 -6.39
CA LEU A 416 -23.98 9.40 -6.17
C LEU A 416 -25.40 9.84 -6.54
N PRO A 417 -25.93 10.93 -5.96
CA PRO A 417 -27.28 11.42 -6.29
C PRO A 417 -27.37 11.86 -7.76
N ASP A 418 -28.44 11.45 -8.44
CA ASP A 418 -28.66 11.78 -9.86
C ASP A 418 -28.98 13.28 -10.07
N GLU A 419 -29.34 14.01 -9.00
CA GLU A 419 -29.67 15.44 -9.02
C GLU A 419 -28.44 16.37 -9.03
N THR A 420 -27.29 15.87 -8.59
CA THR A 420 -26.06 16.66 -8.45
C THR A 420 -25.01 16.17 -9.44
N GLN A 421 -24.58 17.05 -10.34
CA GLN A 421 -23.46 16.74 -11.23
C GLN A 421 -22.15 16.75 -10.43
N VAL A 422 -21.54 15.57 -10.30
CA VAL A 422 -20.22 15.40 -9.73
C VAL A 422 -19.24 15.20 -10.87
N PHE A 423 -18.17 15.99 -10.93
CA PHE A 423 -17.14 15.84 -11.95
C PHE A 423 -16.54 14.44 -11.89
N GLY A 424 -16.29 13.78 -13.01
CA GLY A 424 -15.49 12.53 -13.02
C GLY A 424 -13.99 12.78 -13.09
N PRO A 425 -13.17 11.71 -13.04
CA PRO A 425 -11.71 11.80 -13.00
C PRO A 425 -11.12 12.70 -14.10
N GLY A 426 -11.55 12.53 -15.35
CA GLY A 426 -11.07 13.34 -16.48
C GLY A 426 -11.42 14.82 -16.36
N GLN A 427 -12.62 15.16 -15.86
CA GLN A 427 -13.02 16.55 -15.66
C GLN A 427 -12.25 17.19 -14.48
N ALA A 428 -12.07 16.45 -13.39
CA ALA A 428 -11.32 16.91 -12.23
C ALA A 428 -9.85 17.18 -12.61
N ASN A 429 -9.20 16.24 -13.32
CA ASN A 429 -7.85 16.46 -13.85
C ASN A 429 -7.79 17.72 -14.73
N GLN A 430 -8.70 17.86 -15.70
CA GLN A 430 -8.74 19.05 -16.56
C GLN A 430 -8.89 20.36 -15.77
N ARG A 431 -9.72 20.39 -14.72
CA ARG A 431 -9.87 21.57 -13.86
C ARG A 431 -8.58 21.86 -13.10
N MET A 432 -7.98 20.84 -12.49
CA MET A 432 -6.72 20.96 -11.77
C MET A 432 -5.57 21.43 -12.66
N THR A 433 -5.42 20.86 -13.86
CA THR A 433 -4.32 21.19 -14.78
C THR A 433 -4.52 22.51 -15.53
N ASN A 434 -5.77 22.99 -15.66
CA ASN A 434 -6.08 24.27 -16.28
C ASN A 434 -6.11 25.44 -15.29
N ASP A 435 -6.05 25.19 -13.99
CA ASP A 435 -5.87 26.24 -12.98
C ASP A 435 -4.65 27.09 -13.33
N THR A 436 -4.76 28.41 -13.18
CA THR A 436 -3.73 29.36 -13.63
C THR A 436 -2.39 29.11 -12.93
N ALA A 437 -2.39 28.82 -11.62
CA ALA A 437 -1.16 28.59 -10.87
C ALA A 437 -0.55 27.24 -11.25
N ALA A 438 -1.35 26.18 -11.29
CA ALA A 438 -0.90 24.85 -11.69
C ALA A 438 -0.37 24.85 -13.12
N ARG A 439 -1.12 25.38 -14.08
CA ARG A 439 -0.76 25.43 -15.50
C ARG A 439 0.54 26.19 -15.74
N THR A 440 0.72 27.34 -15.08
CA THR A 440 1.94 28.14 -15.20
C THR A 440 3.15 27.32 -14.73
N GLN A 441 3.04 26.70 -13.55
CA GLN A 441 4.15 25.95 -12.97
C GLN A 441 4.45 24.64 -13.70
N ILE A 442 3.42 23.92 -14.16
CA ILE A 442 3.58 22.72 -15.00
C ILE A 442 4.29 23.10 -16.30
N THR A 443 3.86 24.18 -16.97
CA THR A 443 4.48 24.63 -18.23
C THR A 443 5.96 24.99 -18.04
N LEU A 444 6.30 25.71 -16.97
CA LEU A 444 7.69 26.01 -16.61
C LEU A 444 8.51 24.75 -16.36
N THR A 445 7.90 23.76 -15.71
CA THR A 445 8.55 22.48 -15.38
C THR A 445 8.81 21.65 -16.64
N VAL A 446 7.83 21.52 -17.54
CA VAL A 446 7.95 20.78 -18.82
C VAL A 446 9.09 21.32 -19.69
N GLY A 447 9.40 22.62 -19.59
CA GLY A 447 10.54 23.23 -20.28
C GLY A 447 11.89 22.63 -19.89
N SER A 448 12.04 22.15 -18.64
CA SER A 448 13.32 21.69 -18.07
C SER A 448 13.34 20.21 -17.63
N ALA A 449 12.17 19.58 -17.50
CA ALA A 449 11.98 18.22 -17.01
C ALA A 449 10.79 17.55 -17.70
N ASP A 450 10.73 16.22 -17.66
CA ASP A 450 9.55 15.46 -18.02
C ASP A 450 8.62 15.37 -16.80
N VAL A 451 7.36 15.76 -16.99
CA VAL A 451 6.33 15.70 -15.95
C VAL A 451 5.59 14.37 -16.08
N LYS A 452 5.48 13.64 -14.98
CA LYS A 452 4.74 12.39 -14.88
C LYS A 452 3.59 12.56 -13.90
N TYR A 453 2.37 12.31 -14.37
CA TYR A 453 1.17 12.31 -13.55
C TYR A 453 1.10 10.99 -12.80
N GLY A 454 0.82 11.04 -11.50
CA GLY A 454 0.51 9.85 -10.72
C GLY A 454 -0.96 9.50 -10.80
N ASN A 455 -1.36 8.44 -10.10
CA ASN A 455 -2.75 8.01 -10.07
C ASN A 455 -3.64 9.09 -9.46
N LEU A 456 -4.66 9.53 -10.20
CA LEU A 456 -5.70 10.41 -9.69
C LEU A 456 -6.66 9.62 -8.78
N LEU A 457 -6.69 10.00 -7.51
CA LEU A 457 -7.54 9.39 -6.48
C LEU A 457 -8.84 10.17 -6.33
N SER A 458 -9.97 9.48 -6.41
CA SER A 458 -11.32 10.01 -6.14
C SER A 458 -11.76 9.63 -4.72
N LEU A 459 -11.97 10.61 -3.84
CA LEU A 459 -12.25 10.40 -2.42
C LEU A 459 -13.57 11.07 -1.97
N PRO A 460 -14.57 10.32 -1.49
CA PRO A 460 -15.82 10.87 -0.99
C PRO A 460 -15.66 11.40 0.44
N VAL A 461 -15.47 12.72 0.59
CA VAL A 461 -15.17 13.38 1.87
C VAL A 461 -16.06 14.60 2.08
N GLY A 462 -16.44 14.88 3.34
CA GLY A 462 -17.15 16.11 3.69
C GLY A 462 -18.48 16.36 2.96
N GLY A 463 -19.13 15.31 2.44
CA GLY A 463 -20.35 15.42 1.64
C GLY A 463 -20.13 15.75 0.14
N GLY A 464 -18.87 15.79 -0.31
CA GLY A 464 -18.50 16.00 -1.71
C GLY A 464 -17.42 15.02 -2.17
N MET A 465 -16.81 15.34 -3.32
CA MET A 465 -15.69 14.59 -3.89
C MET A 465 -14.41 15.40 -3.87
N LEU A 466 -13.38 14.85 -3.23
CA LEU A 466 -12.00 15.34 -3.27
C LEU A 466 -11.23 14.50 -4.29
N TYR A 467 -10.60 15.16 -5.25
CA TYR A 467 -9.64 14.56 -6.15
C TYR A 467 -8.22 14.90 -5.70
N VAL A 468 -7.32 13.91 -5.74
CA VAL A 468 -5.92 14.06 -5.36
C VAL A 468 -5.05 13.46 -6.46
N GLU A 469 -4.13 14.24 -7.00
CA GLU A 469 -3.22 13.77 -8.05
C GLU A 469 -1.79 14.28 -7.78
N PRO A 470 -0.83 13.39 -7.50
CA PRO A 470 0.56 13.79 -7.36
C PRO A 470 1.19 14.00 -8.74
N LEU A 471 2.02 15.04 -8.86
CA LEU A 471 2.88 15.26 -10.00
C LEU A 471 4.33 14.97 -9.66
N TYR A 472 4.93 14.14 -10.49
CA TYR A 472 6.34 13.84 -10.43
C TYR A 472 7.10 14.51 -11.55
N VAL A 473 8.38 14.80 -11.30
CA VAL A 473 9.28 15.41 -12.27
C VAL A 473 10.50 14.53 -12.43
N GLN A 474 10.93 14.37 -13.67
CA GLN A 474 12.18 13.72 -14.05
C GLN A 474 12.99 14.71 -14.88
N SER A 475 14.12 15.17 -14.36
CA SER A 475 14.97 16.10 -15.11
C SER A 475 15.55 15.43 -16.36
N LYS A 476 15.71 16.19 -17.46
CA LYS A 476 16.16 15.69 -18.78
C LYS A 476 17.66 15.36 -18.86
N GLY A 477 18.36 15.31 -17.71
CA GLY A 477 19.78 14.95 -17.60
C GLY A 477 20.03 13.44 -17.46
N GLN A 478 21.30 13.03 -17.48
CA GLN A 478 21.73 11.63 -17.31
C GLN A 478 21.59 11.18 -15.85
N ASN A 479 21.04 9.98 -15.60
CA ASN A 479 20.91 9.33 -14.28
C ASN A 479 20.18 10.15 -13.19
N LEU A 480 18.98 10.66 -13.49
CA LEU A 480 18.17 11.41 -12.53
C LEU A 480 16.87 10.66 -12.21
N TYR A 481 16.58 10.51 -10.91
CA TYR A 481 15.38 9.85 -10.43
C TYR A 481 14.16 10.76 -10.41
N VAL A 482 12.99 10.12 -10.38
CA VAL A 482 11.69 10.77 -10.33
C VAL A 482 11.47 11.36 -8.93
N LEU A 483 11.10 12.63 -8.83
CA LEU A 483 10.80 13.30 -7.56
C LEU A 483 9.35 13.75 -7.55
N MET A 484 8.65 13.58 -6.43
CA MET A 484 7.33 14.22 -6.29
C MET A 484 7.55 15.72 -6.14
N LYS A 485 6.97 16.52 -7.03
CA LYS A 485 7.16 17.97 -7.01
C LYS A 485 5.94 18.73 -6.54
N PHE A 486 4.74 18.30 -6.95
CA PHE A 486 3.50 18.97 -6.60
C PHE A 486 2.39 17.96 -6.30
N VAL A 487 1.36 18.42 -5.61
CA VAL A 487 0.09 17.73 -5.37
C VAL A 487 -1.04 18.66 -5.82
N LEU A 488 -1.87 18.17 -6.72
CA LEU A 488 -3.08 18.85 -7.17
C LEU A 488 -4.28 18.30 -6.40
N LEU A 489 -5.16 19.21 -5.97
CA LEU A 489 -6.41 18.89 -5.31
C LEU A 489 -7.57 19.61 -6.00
N ASP A 490 -8.70 18.93 -6.15
CA ASP A 490 -9.98 19.53 -6.54
C ASP A 490 -11.05 19.13 -5.54
N PHE A 491 -11.71 20.12 -4.93
CA PHE A 491 -12.88 19.91 -4.07
C PHE A 491 -13.91 21.03 -4.27
N GLY A 492 -15.08 20.67 -4.79
CA GLY A 492 -16.13 21.63 -5.09
C GLY A 492 -15.63 22.68 -6.10
N GLN A 493 -15.59 23.95 -5.69
CA GLN A 493 -15.11 25.05 -6.54
C GLN A 493 -13.63 25.41 -6.33
N PHE A 494 -12.93 24.72 -5.42
CA PHE A 494 -11.58 25.08 -4.99
C PHE A 494 -10.54 24.12 -5.58
N ILE A 495 -9.45 24.69 -6.07
CA ILE A 495 -8.26 23.95 -6.51
C ILE A 495 -7.13 24.24 -5.51
N GLY A 496 -6.47 23.18 -5.05
CA GLY A 496 -5.24 23.26 -4.26
C GLY A 496 -4.03 22.84 -5.11
N PHE A 497 -2.93 23.58 -5.01
CA PHE A 497 -1.70 23.28 -5.73
C PHE A 497 -0.48 23.64 -4.88
N ALA A 498 0.24 22.63 -4.38
CA ALA A 498 1.39 22.84 -3.52
C ALA A 498 2.41 21.70 -3.61
N ASP A 499 3.61 21.91 -3.04
CA ASP A 499 4.67 20.89 -3.01
C ASP A 499 4.32 19.69 -2.11
N THR A 500 3.38 19.84 -1.18
CA THR A 500 2.95 18.77 -0.27
C THR A 500 1.43 18.69 -0.13
N LEU A 501 0.90 17.50 0.16
CA LEU A 501 -0.52 17.30 0.41
C LEU A 501 -1.05 18.16 1.58
N PRO A 502 -0.38 18.27 2.74
CA PRO A 502 -0.82 19.16 3.81
C PRO A 502 -0.92 20.64 3.40
N ASP A 503 0.01 21.11 2.56
CA ASP A 503 0.00 22.50 2.09
C ASP A 503 -1.13 22.74 1.08
N ALA A 504 -1.34 21.80 0.15
CA ALA A 504 -2.44 21.88 -0.82
C ALA A 504 -3.80 21.84 -0.09
N LEU A 505 -3.95 20.98 0.92
CA LEU A 505 -5.15 20.94 1.77
C LEU A 505 -5.35 22.26 2.52
N ARG A 506 -4.27 22.87 3.03
CA ARG A 506 -4.36 24.16 3.71
C ARG A 506 -4.84 25.28 2.78
N GLN A 507 -4.36 25.31 1.54
CA GLN A 507 -4.84 26.26 0.52
C GLN A 507 -6.34 26.08 0.26
N LEU A 508 -6.78 24.83 0.10
CA LEU A 508 -8.18 24.49 -0.14
C LEU A 508 -9.08 24.92 1.03
N LEU A 509 -8.70 24.59 2.27
CA LEU A 509 -9.46 24.97 3.47
C LEU A 509 -9.52 26.48 3.66
N THR A 510 -8.39 27.17 3.44
CA THR A 510 -8.32 28.64 3.54
C THR A 510 -9.23 29.30 2.49
N ALA A 511 -9.22 28.81 1.25
CA ALA A 511 -10.08 29.31 0.19
C ALA A 511 -11.58 29.06 0.48
N ALA A 512 -11.89 27.95 1.17
CA ALA A 512 -13.23 27.61 1.61
C ALA A 512 -13.70 28.37 2.87
N GLY A 513 -12.86 29.25 3.45
CA GLY A 513 -13.18 29.97 4.69
C GLY A 513 -13.12 29.11 5.96
N GLY A 514 -12.56 27.89 5.88
CA GLY A 514 -12.35 27.00 7.02
C GLY A 514 -10.98 27.25 7.67
N THR A 515 -10.92 27.29 9.00
CA THR A 515 -9.65 27.26 9.72
C THR A 515 -9.01 25.87 9.59
N PRO A 516 -7.71 25.76 9.23
CA PRO A 516 -7.04 24.46 9.18
C PRO A 516 -6.90 23.88 10.59
N THR A 517 -7.65 22.84 10.92
CA THR A 517 -7.33 21.99 12.08
C THR A 517 -6.33 20.95 11.63
N THR A 518 -5.08 21.08 12.07
CA THR A 518 -4.06 20.03 11.95
C THR A 518 -4.61 18.72 12.55
N PRO A 519 -4.45 17.55 11.91
CA PRO A 519 -4.83 16.29 12.54
C PRO A 519 -3.82 15.98 13.65
N THR A 520 -4.15 16.35 14.88
CA THR A 520 -3.44 15.89 16.08
C THR A 520 -3.82 14.44 16.35
N ALA A 521 -2.83 13.62 16.69
CA ALA A 521 -3.00 12.20 17.04
C ALA A 521 -4.08 11.99 18.12
N PRO A 522 -4.77 10.83 18.15
CA PRO A 522 -5.76 10.54 19.18
C PRO A 522 -5.08 10.49 20.56
N PRO A 523 -5.61 11.14 21.61
CA PRO A 523 -5.11 10.93 22.95
C PRO A 523 -5.46 9.51 23.44
N PRO A 524 -4.63 8.90 24.32
CA PRO A 524 -4.89 7.56 24.83
C PRO A 524 -6.15 7.53 25.73
N PRO A 525 -6.83 6.38 25.84
CA PRO A 525 -8.03 6.28 26.66
C PRO A 525 -7.67 6.29 28.14
N SER A 526 -8.06 7.34 28.86
CA SER A 526 -8.05 7.36 30.33
C SER A 526 -9.45 7.12 30.87
N THR A 527 -9.65 5.96 31.49
CA THR A 527 -10.79 5.64 32.34
C THR A 527 -10.44 6.00 33.79
N THR A 528 -10.91 7.14 34.33
CA THR A 528 -11.20 7.35 35.78
C THR A 528 -11.80 8.76 36.02
N PRO A 529 -12.49 9.02 37.15
CA PRO A 529 -13.71 9.82 37.20
C PRO A 529 -13.48 11.30 37.48
N THR A 530 -14.48 12.10 37.13
CA THR A 530 -14.61 13.55 37.33
C THR A 530 -14.31 13.99 38.77
N PRO A 531 -13.31 14.87 39.02
CA PRO A 531 -13.22 15.66 40.24
C PRO A 531 -13.99 16.99 40.08
N PRO A 532 -14.44 17.62 41.17
CA PRO A 532 -15.33 18.78 41.12
C PRO A 532 -14.58 20.04 40.66
N THR A 533 -15.23 20.85 39.82
CA THR A 533 -14.72 22.11 39.28
C THR A 533 -14.70 23.19 40.36
N ASN A 534 -13.53 23.76 40.65
CA ASN A 534 -13.42 24.96 41.48
C ASN A 534 -14.01 26.18 40.74
N SER A 535 -14.81 26.98 41.45
CA SER A 535 -15.52 28.17 40.93
C SER A 535 -14.59 29.25 40.35
N ALA A 536 -13.33 29.31 40.80
CA ALA A 536 -12.34 30.25 40.31
C ALA A 536 -11.88 29.96 38.86
N THR A 537 -11.80 28.68 38.47
CA THR A 537 -11.37 28.26 37.13
C THR A 537 -12.48 28.49 36.10
N ALA A 538 -13.74 28.33 36.51
CA ALA A 538 -14.91 28.65 35.68
C ALA A 538 -15.02 30.16 35.40
N ALA A 539 -14.83 31.00 36.43
CA ALA A 539 -14.85 32.45 36.28
C ALA A 539 -13.71 32.99 35.41
N ALA A 540 -12.52 32.38 35.47
CA ALA A 540 -11.39 32.75 34.61
C ALA A 540 -11.64 32.36 33.14
N LEU A 541 -12.26 31.20 32.89
CA LEU A 541 -12.59 30.77 31.53
C LEU A 541 -13.67 31.65 30.88
N GLU A 542 -14.64 32.13 31.67
CA GLU A 542 -15.66 33.08 31.20
C GLU A 542 -15.05 34.41 30.77
N LYS A 543 -14.05 34.91 31.51
CA LYS A 543 -13.30 36.12 31.14
C LYS A 543 -12.48 35.95 29.86
N VAL A 544 -11.87 34.79 29.65
CA VAL A 544 -11.16 34.46 28.39
C VAL A 544 -12.13 34.46 27.20
N ASN A 545 -13.30 33.84 27.36
CA ASN A 545 -14.31 33.79 26.31
C ASN A 545 -14.86 35.18 25.96
N LYS A 546 -15.06 36.03 26.98
CA LYS A 546 -15.49 37.42 26.78
C LYS A 546 -14.43 38.25 26.06
N ALA A 547 -13.17 38.19 26.48
CA ALA A 547 -12.08 38.94 25.83
C ALA A 547 -11.88 38.52 24.37
N LEU A 548 -12.05 37.24 24.04
CA LEU A 548 -12.04 36.76 22.64
C LEU A 548 -13.23 37.26 21.82
N ALA A 549 -14.42 37.40 22.41
CA ALA A 549 -15.58 37.96 21.73
C ALA A 549 -15.40 39.46 21.46
N ASP A 550 -14.90 40.20 22.45
CA ASP A 550 -14.64 41.64 22.35
C ASP A 550 -13.50 41.94 21.35
N LEU A 551 -12.47 41.08 21.28
CA LEU A 551 -11.42 41.14 20.27
C LEU A 551 -11.96 40.99 18.84
N ARG A 552 -12.84 40.00 18.60
CA ARG A 552 -13.47 39.78 17.29
C ARG A 552 -14.38 40.93 16.89
N ALA A 553 -15.15 41.47 17.84
CA ALA A 553 -16.00 42.62 17.60
C ALA A 553 -15.19 43.88 17.25
N ALA A 554 -14.09 44.14 17.96
CA ALA A 554 -13.18 45.24 17.68
C ALA A 554 -12.48 45.10 16.32
N GLN A 555 -12.10 43.87 15.94
CA GLN A 555 -11.51 43.56 14.64
C GLN A 555 -12.49 43.81 13.49
N GLN A 556 -13.75 43.39 13.63
CA GLN A 556 -14.80 43.60 12.64
C GLN A 556 -15.18 45.08 12.50
N ALA A 557 -15.11 45.83 13.60
CA ALA A 557 -15.39 47.27 13.62
C ALA A 557 -14.19 48.14 13.17
N GLY A 558 -13.00 47.56 12.98
CA GLY A 558 -11.78 48.30 12.63
C GLY A 558 -11.29 49.28 13.71
N ASP A 559 -11.71 49.07 14.97
CA ASP A 559 -11.36 49.95 16.10
C ASP A 559 -10.07 49.44 16.76
N PHE A 560 -8.93 49.96 16.30
CA PHE A 560 -7.60 49.54 16.75
C PHE A 560 -7.33 49.83 18.24
N VAL A 561 -8.01 50.81 18.85
CA VAL A 561 -7.86 51.12 20.27
C VAL A 561 -8.56 50.05 21.11
N LYS A 562 -9.80 49.70 20.76
CA LYS A 562 -10.52 48.60 21.43
C LYS A 562 -9.88 47.24 21.15
N TYR A 563 -9.26 47.06 19.99
CA TYR A 563 -8.52 45.85 19.66
C TYR A 563 -7.29 45.69 20.59
N GLY A 564 -6.54 46.77 20.83
CA GLY A 564 -5.42 46.77 21.78
C GLY A 564 -5.87 46.50 23.22
N GLN A 565 -7.00 47.07 23.64
CA GLN A 565 -7.57 46.83 24.97
C GLN A 565 -8.04 45.37 25.14
N ALA A 566 -8.72 44.80 24.14
CA ALA A 566 -9.17 43.42 24.17
C ALA A 566 -8.01 42.41 24.17
N LEU A 567 -6.88 42.73 23.51
CA LEU A 567 -5.66 41.92 23.60
C LEU A 567 -5.07 41.91 25.01
N GLN A 568 -5.03 43.07 25.68
CA GLN A 568 -4.54 43.16 27.06
C GLN A 568 -5.45 42.40 28.03
N GLU A 569 -6.77 42.56 27.90
CA GLU A 569 -7.74 41.83 28.73
C GLU A 569 -7.67 40.31 28.52
N LEU A 570 -7.39 39.87 27.30
CA LEU A 570 -7.16 38.46 26.99
C LEU A 570 -5.88 37.93 27.66
N GLN A 571 -4.79 38.70 27.61
CA GLN A 571 -3.52 38.34 28.26
C GLN A 571 -3.68 38.22 29.78
N ASP A 572 -4.41 39.16 30.40
CA ASP A 572 -4.69 39.17 31.83
C ASP A 572 -5.60 38.00 32.23
N ALA A 573 -6.62 37.69 31.42
CA ALA A 573 -7.52 36.57 31.65
C ALA A 573 -6.82 35.20 31.54
N ILE A 574 -5.91 35.05 30.58
CA ILE A 574 -5.08 33.84 30.42
C ILE A 574 -4.12 33.69 31.62
N SER A 575 -3.52 34.79 32.07
CA SER A 575 -2.62 34.78 33.24
C SER A 575 -3.36 34.40 34.52
N ALA A 576 -4.57 34.94 34.73
CA ALA A 576 -5.43 34.58 35.85
C ALA A 576 -5.90 33.11 35.80
N TYR A 577 -6.21 32.60 34.60
CA TYR A 577 -6.55 31.19 34.40
C TYR A 577 -5.38 30.26 34.74
N GLN A 578 -4.15 30.61 34.32
CA GLN A 578 -2.95 29.84 34.63
C GLN A 578 -2.62 29.84 36.14
N GLN A 579 -2.78 30.98 36.82
CA GLN A 579 -2.62 31.06 38.26
C GLN A 579 -3.69 30.24 39.01
N ALA A 580 -4.94 30.26 38.53
CA ALA A 580 -6.03 29.45 39.09
C ALA A 580 -5.84 27.93 38.87
N GLN A 581 -5.02 27.53 37.90
CA GLN A 581 -4.61 26.12 37.74
C GLN A 581 -3.45 25.74 38.67
N GLN A 582 -2.54 26.65 38.98
CA GLN A 582 -1.39 26.37 39.86
C GLN A 582 -1.76 26.21 41.33
N THR A 583 -2.82 26.87 41.81
CA THR A 583 -3.34 26.70 43.18
C THR A 583 -4.01 25.35 43.44
N VAL A 584 -4.23 24.53 42.40
CA VAL A 584 -4.76 23.15 42.51
C VAL A 584 -3.66 22.13 42.83
N ALA A 585 -2.37 22.51 42.72
CA ALA A 585 -1.24 21.56 42.76
C ALA A 585 -0.54 21.39 44.13
N THR A 586 -1.07 21.94 45.23
CA THR A 586 -0.46 21.79 46.57
C THR A 586 -1.32 20.87 47.47
N PRO A 587 -0.90 19.63 47.78
CA PRO A 587 -1.60 18.78 48.75
C PRO A 587 -1.25 19.19 50.19
N ALA A 588 -2.26 19.40 51.03
CA ALA A 588 -2.11 19.50 52.48
C ALA A 588 -1.91 18.10 53.11
N PRO A 589 -1.12 17.95 54.20
CA PRO A 589 -0.89 16.65 54.82
C PRO A 589 -2.14 16.16 55.59
N SER A 590 -2.48 14.88 55.42
CA SER A 590 -3.62 14.25 56.09
C SER A 590 -3.36 14.02 57.60
N PRO A 591 -4.33 14.30 58.50
CA PRO A 591 -4.23 13.92 59.89
C PRO A 591 -4.61 12.45 60.09
N SER A 592 -3.86 11.78 60.99
CA SER A 592 -4.09 10.42 61.45
C SER A 592 -5.34 10.33 62.35
N GLY A 593 -6.20 9.35 62.11
CA GLY A 593 -7.40 9.07 62.90
C GLY A 593 -7.41 7.63 63.43
N SER A 594 -7.39 7.51 64.76
CA SER A 594 -7.51 6.28 65.57
C SER A 594 -8.97 5.77 65.66
N PRO A 595 -9.22 4.57 66.23
CA PRO A 595 -10.30 3.66 65.82
C PRO A 595 -11.62 3.87 66.59
N SER A 596 -12.73 3.40 66.02
CA SER A 596 -14.02 3.32 66.73
C SER A 596 -14.79 2.05 66.37
N GLY A 597 -15.26 1.35 67.41
CA GLY A 597 -16.61 0.77 67.44
C GLY A 597 -16.74 -0.74 67.27
N SER A 598 -16.63 -1.48 68.38
CA SER A 598 -17.17 -2.84 68.54
C SER A 598 -18.71 -2.82 68.51
N PRO A 599 -19.41 -3.78 67.88
CA PRO A 599 -20.87 -3.90 68.00
C PRO A 599 -21.27 -4.73 69.22
N SER A 600 -22.22 -4.20 70.01
CA SER A 600 -22.95 -4.91 71.08
C SER A 600 -24.26 -5.52 70.51
N PRO A 601 -24.89 -6.50 71.19
CA PRO A 601 -25.49 -7.68 70.56
C PRO A 601 -27.02 -7.61 70.41
N ALA A 602 -27.56 -8.36 69.44
CA ALA A 602 -28.99 -8.63 69.33
C ALA A 602 -29.40 -9.82 70.24
N PRO A 603 -30.59 -9.78 70.87
CA PRO A 603 -30.99 -10.72 71.91
C PRO A 603 -31.54 -12.03 71.32
N SER A 604 -31.36 -13.12 72.06
CA SER A 604 -32.03 -14.39 71.79
C SER A 604 -33.33 -14.49 72.60
N ALA A 605 -34.45 -14.71 71.91
CA ALA A 605 -35.40 -15.79 72.20
C ALA A 605 -36.49 -15.80 71.13
N SER A 606 -36.82 -16.96 70.58
CA SER A 606 -37.94 -17.17 69.67
C SER A 606 -39.28 -16.83 70.35
N GLY A 607 -39.99 -15.85 69.83
CA GLY A 607 -41.28 -15.35 70.32
C GLY A 607 -41.53 -13.92 69.87
#